data_AF-A0A519KVD2-F1
#
_entry.id   AF-A0A519KVD2-F1
#
_cell.length_a   1.000
_cell.length_b   1.000
_cell.length_c   1.000
_cell.angle_alpha   90.00
_cell.angle_beta   90.00
_cell.angle_gamma   90.00
#
_symmetry.space_group_name_H-M   'P 1'
#
loop_
_entity.id
_entity.type
_entity.pdbx_description
1 polymer ?
#
loop_
_entity_poly.entity_id
_entity_poly.type
_entity_poly.pdbx_seq_one_letter_code
_entity_poly.pdbx_strand_id
1 'polypeptide(L)' 'ALVARGLSPDLPAMKAVGVREFAAHLAGETTLEQAIDATRQATRNYAKRQLTWFRNQTPGWTRI' A
#
# COMPACT_ATOMS: atom_id res chain seq x y z
N ALA A 1 2.24 2.81 -17.33
CA ALA A 1 2.42 2.37 -15.92
C ALA A 1 3.29 3.36 -15.17
N LEU A 2 3.08 3.59 -13.86
CA LEU A 2 3.87 4.54 -13.04
C LEU A 2 5.38 4.22 -13.06
N VAL A 3 5.71 2.93 -12.90
CA VAL A 3 7.11 2.43 -12.90
C VAL A 3 7.84 2.74 -14.20
N ALA A 4 7.14 2.64 -15.34
CA ALA A 4 7.72 2.90 -16.66
C ALA A 4 8.11 4.38 -16.90
N ARG A 5 7.73 5.29 -16.00
CA ARG A 5 8.02 6.73 -16.12
C ARG A 5 9.35 7.13 -15.48
N GLY A 6 10.13 6.19 -14.94
CA GLY A 6 11.45 6.46 -14.34
C GLY A 6 11.40 7.44 -13.16
N LEU A 7 10.28 7.45 -12.44
CA LEU A 7 10.05 8.39 -11.34
C LEU A 7 10.88 8.01 -10.11
N SER A 8 11.30 9.03 -9.34
CA SER A 8 12.02 8.80 -8.08
C SER A 8 11.18 7.93 -7.12
N PRO A 9 11.76 6.86 -6.54
CA PRO A 9 11.09 6.02 -5.55
C PRO A 9 10.60 6.77 -4.30
N ASP A 10 11.18 7.95 -4.03
CA ASP A 10 10.84 8.74 -2.85
C ASP A 10 9.51 9.49 -2.95
N LEU A 11 8.96 9.60 -4.16
CA LEU A 11 7.71 10.30 -4.39
C LEU A 11 6.56 9.64 -3.62
N PRO A 12 5.63 10.41 -3.03
CA PRO A 12 4.47 9.86 -2.33
C PRO A 12 3.66 8.87 -3.17
N ALA A 13 3.52 9.14 -4.47
CA ALA A 13 2.82 8.25 -5.41
C ALA A 13 3.51 6.88 -5.55
N MET A 14 4.84 6.82 -5.46
CA MET A 14 5.60 5.57 -5.54
C MET A 14 5.52 4.73 -4.27
N LYS A 15 5.09 5.34 -3.16
CA LYS A 15 4.91 4.71 -1.85
C LYS A 15 3.48 4.23 -1.61
N ALA A 16 2.58 4.41 -2.59
CA ALA A 16 1.22 3.90 -2.52
C ALA A 16 1.20 2.37 -2.42
N VAL A 17 0.24 1.84 -1.67
CA VAL A 17 0.05 0.39 -1.51
C VAL A 17 -0.12 -0.26 -2.87
N GLY A 18 0.64 -1.32 -3.14
CA GLY A 18 0.66 -2.05 -4.41
C GLY A 18 1.71 -1.52 -5.39
N VAL A 19 2.05 -0.23 -5.39
CA VAL A 19 3.04 0.31 -6.34
C VAL A 19 4.41 -0.26 -6.08
N ARG A 20 4.85 -0.30 -4.81
CA ARG A 20 6.14 -0.86 -4.43
C ARG A 20 6.19 -2.37 -4.61
N GLU A 21 5.12 -3.08 -4.24
CA GLU A 21 5.05 -4.53 -4.34
C GLU A 21 5.09 -5.02 -5.80
N PHE A 22 4.34 -4.36 -6.70
CA PHE A 22 4.39 -4.69 -8.12
C PHE A 22 5.66 -4.16 -8.80
N ALA A 23 6.24 -3.06 -8.33
CA ALA A 23 7.54 -2.60 -8.83
C ALA A 23 8.65 -3.64 -8.56
N ALA A 24 8.68 -4.25 -7.37
CA ALA A 24 9.62 -5.32 -7.03
C ALA A 24 9.45 -6.55 -7.94
N HIS A 25 8.19 -6.93 -8.25
CA HIS A 25 7.93 -7.99 -9.22
C HIS A 25 8.41 -7.64 -10.63
N LEU A 26 8.15 -6.42 -11.09
CA LEU A 26 8.60 -5.94 -12.41
C LEU A 26 10.13 -5.83 -12.52
N ALA A 27 10.83 -5.62 -11.39
CA ALA A 27 12.28 -5.65 -11.30
C ALA A 27 12.86 -7.08 -11.23
N GLY A 28 12.01 -8.11 -11.12
CA GLY A 28 12.45 -9.51 -10.99
C GLY A 28 12.87 -9.92 -9.58
N GLU A 29 12.63 -9.08 -8.57
CA GLU A 29 13.03 -9.32 -7.17
C GLU A 29 12.08 -10.28 -6.45
N THR A 30 10.82 -10.38 -6.89
CA THR A 30 9.79 -11.25 -6.30
C THR A 30 8.95 -11.93 -7.36
N THR A 31 8.36 -13.08 -7.03
CA THR A 31 7.33 -13.70 -7.88
C THR A 31 6.05 -12.86 -7.88
N LEU A 32 5.18 -13.09 -8.87
CA LEU A 32 3.88 -12.41 -8.94
C LEU A 32 3.02 -12.75 -7.72
N GLU A 33 3.02 -14.01 -7.29
CA GLU A 33 2.27 -14.49 -6.12
C GLU A 33 2.74 -13.79 -4.84
N GLN A 34 4.07 -13.68 -4.65
CA GLN A 34 4.64 -12.96 -3.51
C GLN A 34 4.22 -11.49 -3.51
N ALA A 35 4.24 -10.82 -4.67
CA ALA A 35 3.80 -9.43 -4.79
C ALA A 35 2.31 -9.25 -4.49
N ILE A 36 1.46 -10.19 -4.94
CA ILE A 36 0.02 -10.19 -4.64
C ILE A 36 -0.21 -10.34 -3.14
N ASP A 37 0.46 -11.28 -2.48
CA ASP A 37 0.29 -11.53 -1.06
C ASP A 37 0.83 -10.39 -0.20
N ALA A 38 1.97 -9.81 -0.59
CA ALA A 38 2.51 -8.60 0.02
C ALA A 38 1.52 -7.42 -0.11
N THR A 39 0.93 -7.23 -1.29
CA THR A 39 -0.07 -6.18 -1.54
C THR A 39 -1.31 -6.38 -0.66
N ARG A 40 -1.83 -7.61 -0.58
CA ARG A 40 -2.97 -7.94 0.30
C ARG A 40 -2.66 -7.63 1.76
N GLN A 41 -1.47 -7.99 2.24
CA GLN A 41 -1.06 -7.70 3.61
C GLN A 41 -0.92 -6.19 3.86
N ALA A 42 -0.31 -5.46 2.93
CA ALA A 42 -0.16 -4.00 3.02
C ALA A 42 -1.52 -3.29 3.07
N THR A 43 -2.50 -3.76 2.27
CA THR A 43 -3.88 -3.25 2.28
C THR A 43 -4.56 -3.49 3.62
N ARG A 44 -4.46 -4.70 4.21
CA ARG A 44 -5.02 -4.98 5.55
C ARG A 44 -4.39 -4.11 6.62
N ASN A 45 -3.07 -3.93 6.58
CA ASN A 45 -2.36 -3.07 7.53
C ASN A 45 -2.78 -1.60 7.39
N TYR A 46 -2.97 -1.12 6.16
CA TYR A 46 -3.45 0.23 5.90
C TYR A 46 -4.87 0.43 6.42
N ALA A 47 -5.80 -0.48 6.11
CA ALA A 47 -7.16 -0.44 6.61
C ALA A 47 -7.22 -0.44 8.15
N LYS A 48 -6.40 -1.28 8.80
CA LYS A 48 -6.27 -1.29 10.26
C LYS A 48 -5.81 0.06 10.81
N ARG A 49 -4.77 0.67 10.20
CA ARG A 49 -4.30 2.01 10.61
C ARG A 49 -5.37 3.08 10.44
N GLN A 50 -6.11 3.06 9.33
CA GLN A 50 -7.22 3.97 9.09
C GLN A 50 -8.29 3.82 10.18
N LEU A 51 -8.69 2.58 10.49
CA LEU A 51 -9.67 2.30 11.55
C LEU A 51 -9.19 2.79 12.92
N THR A 52 -7.93 2.55 13.27
CA THR A 52 -7.33 3.05 14.52
C THR A 52 -7.33 4.57 14.56
N TRP A 53 -6.96 5.22 13.46
CA TRP A 53 -6.96 6.68 13.36
C TRP A 53 -8.38 7.24 13.55
N PHE A 54 -9.38 6.72 12.83
CA PHE A 54 -10.77 7.14 13.00
C PHE A 54 -11.25 6.94 14.44
N ARG A 55 -11.01 5.77 15.05
CA ARG A 55 -11.39 5.54 16.46
C ARG A 55 -10.86 6.60 17.43
N ASN A 56 -9.66 7.11 17.19
CA ASN A 56 -9.01 8.07 18.09
C ASN A 56 -9.34 9.53 17.74
N GLN A 57 -9.57 9.83 16.46
CA GLN A 57 -9.77 11.19 15.98
C GLN A 57 -11.24 11.57 15.81
N THR A 58 -12.17 10.61 15.83
CA THR A 58 -13.61 10.84 15.64
C THR A 58 -14.44 10.26 16.80
N PRO A 59 -14.31 10.79 18.03
CA PRO A 59 -14.96 10.22 19.22
C PRO A 59 -16.49 10.27 19.18
N GLY A 60 -17.08 11.20 18.43
CA GLY A 60 -18.54 11.34 18.29
C GLY A 60 -19.16 10.55 17.14
N TRP A 61 -18.38 9.81 16.36
CA TRP A 61 -18.92 9.02 15.25
C TRP A 61 -19.55 7.73 15.75
N THR A 62 -20.76 7.44 15.25
CA THR A 62 -21.44 6.18 15.53
C THR A 62 -20.61 5.02 14.98
N ARG A 63 -20.31 4.06 15.85
CA ARG A 63 -19.57 2.85 15.46
C ARG A 63 -20.52 1.94 14.68
N ILE A 64 -20.10 1.56 13.48
CA ILE A 64 -20.77 0.58 12.61
C ILE A 64 -20.09 -0.78 12.79
#